data_AF-A0A844G6I3-F1
#
_entry.id   AF-A0A844G6I3-F1
#
_cell.length_a   1.000
_cell.length_b   1.000
_cell.length_c   1.000
_cell.angle_alpha   90.00
_cell.angle_beta   90.00
_cell.angle_gamma   90.00
#
_symmetry.space_group_name_H-M   'P 1'
#
loop_
_entity.id
_entity.type
_entity.pdbx_description
1 polymer ?
#
loop_
_entity_poly.entity_id
_entity_poly.type
_entity_poly.pdbx_seq_one_letter_code
_entity_poly.pdbx_strand_id
1 'polypeptide(L)'
;MMVKEEQNESQNSAVAVIETPEEQELDELVNLEDRIRTGVGHCFEIGMLLERIRKEKLYLLRGYKSFQCYCEEMFHIDRSYGYRLITCYRVRSLLPEDSRTLIPERLIRPLASLPPEAVVKIWNNAREAANGGIPNRRQLEKQVDEYRKRILDDELIEKFGPCDEESFFSYVLKRKLDTRTTVSELIESTKSRQALITAVKELKPLGIAFVPEEKEQLRIEILRRQEQELEKLW
;
A
#
# COMPACT_ATOMS: atom_id res chain seq x y z
N MET A 1 52.09 -76.48 25.15
CA MET A 1 51.24 -76.21 23.96
C MET A 1 50.58 -74.85 24.20
N MET A 2 50.69 -73.85 23.32
CA MET A 2 50.35 -73.81 21.88
C MET A 2 48.83 -73.90 21.66
N VAL A 3 48.16 -73.02 20.88
CA VAL A 3 48.65 -71.86 20.09
C VAL A 3 47.55 -70.76 20.02
N LYS A 4 47.74 -69.69 19.23
CA LYS A 4 46.76 -68.61 18.93
C LYS A 4 45.63 -69.11 17.98
N GLU A 5 44.84 -68.37 17.18
CA GLU A 5 44.83 -67.04 16.51
C GLU A 5 43.34 -66.78 16.05
N GLU A 6 42.79 -65.60 15.71
CA GLU A 6 43.30 -64.21 15.69
C GLU A 6 42.23 -63.09 15.87
N GLN A 7 41.25 -62.94 14.96
CA GLN A 7 40.40 -61.73 14.71
C GLN A 7 38.93 -62.15 14.31
N ASN A 8 37.91 -61.32 13.99
CA ASN A 8 37.89 -59.95 13.46
C ASN A 8 36.54 -59.17 13.65
N GLU A 9 36.59 -57.86 13.37
CA GLU A 9 35.55 -56.87 13.00
C GLU A 9 34.04 -57.19 12.99
N SER A 10 33.27 -56.29 13.61
CA SER A 10 32.35 -55.41 12.87
C SER A 10 31.95 -54.18 13.70
N GLN A 11 32.66 -53.06 13.51
CA GLN A 11 32.21 -51.76 14.02
C GLN A 11 31.24 -51.13 13.01
N ASN A 12 29.94 -51.09 13.31
CA ASN A 12 29.01 -50.25 12.53
C ASN A 12 28.79 -48.92 13.26
N SER A 13 29.76 -48.01 13.12
CA SER A 13 29.60 -46.63 13.59
C SER A 13 28.65 -45.89 12.65
N ALA A 14 27.46 -45.53 13.14
CA ALA A 14 26.52 -44.71 12.40
C ALA A 14 27.09 -43.29 12.25
N VAL A 15 27.71 -43.02 11.09
CA VAL A 15 28.21 -41.69 10.74
C VAL A 15 27.01 -40.77 10.55
N ALA A 16 26.74 -39.94 11.56
CA ALA A 16 25.86 -38.79 11.40
C ALA A 16 26.50 -37.85 10.38
N VAL A 17 25.87 -37.70 9.21
CA VAL A 17 26.30 -36.75 8.19
C VAL A 17 26.08 -35.36 8.75
N ILE A 18 27.17 -34.64 9.02
CA ILE A 18 27.11 -33.22 9.41
C ILE A 18 27.01 -32.43 8.11
N GLU A 19 25.79 -32.30 7.62
CA GLU A 19 25.43 -31.39 6.51
C GLU A 19 25.92 -29.98 6.82
N THR A 20 26.41 -29.27 5.81
CA THR A 20 26.81 -27.87 5.95
C THR A 20 25.57 -26.97 5.96
N PRO A 21 25.64 -25.76 6.57
CA PRO A 21 24.51 -24.84 6.60
C PRO A 21 23.97 -24.47 5.20
N GLU A 22 24.85 -24.39 4.19
CA GLU A 22 24.46 -24.07 2.81
C GLU A 22 23.69 -25.23 2.13
N GLU A 23 24.01 -26.48 2.45
CA GLU A 23 23.26 -27.66 1.99
C GLU A 23 21.86 -27.68 2.63
N GLN A 24 21.76 -27.35 3.93
CA GLN A 24 20.47 -27.30 4.64
C GLN A 24 19.55 -26.17 4.14
N GLU A 25 20.09 -24.97 3.90
CA GLU A 25 19.30 -23.88 3.28
C GLU A 25 18.87 -24.20 1.84
N LEU A 26 19.65 -25.01 1.10
CA LEU A 26 19.31 -25.45 -0.26
C LEU A 26 18.18 -26.49 -0.26
N ASP A 27 18.20 -27.47 0.65
CA ASP A 27 17.12 -28.46 0.79
C ASP A 27 15.82 -27.83 1.31
N GLU A 28 15.92 -26.85 2.23
CA GLU A 28 14.77 -26.01 2.58
C GLU A 28 14.23 -25.26 1.36
N LEU A 29 15.09 -24.69 0.51
CA LEU A 29 14.67 -23.99 -0.70
C LEU A 29 13.98 -24.93 -1.69
N VAL A 30 14.48 -26.16 -1.89
CA VAL A 30 13.81 -27.17 -2.73
C VAL A 30 12.41 -27.48 -2.20
N ASN A 31 12.25 -27.65 -0.88
CA ASN A 31 10.94 -27.88 -0.26
C ASN A 31 9.97 -26.71 -0.49
N LEU A 32 10.45 -25.47 -0.34
CA LEU A 32 9.65 -24.26 -0.57
C LEU A 32 9.28 -24.10 -2.05
N GLU A 33 10.19 -24.41 -2.97
CA GLU A 33 9.94 -24.42 -4.42
C GLU A 33 8.85 -25.44 -4.80
N ASP A 34 8.95 -26.69 -4.33
CA ASP A 34 7.98 -27.74 -4.66
C ASP A 34 6.60 -27.47 -4.07
N ARG A 35 6.51 -26.83 -2.90
CA ARG A 35 5.23 -26.35 -2.35
C ARG A 35 4.63 -25.20 -3.15
N ILE A 36 5.44 -24.34 -3.78
CA ILE A 36 4.94 -23.32 -4.72
C ILE A 36 4.44 -24.00 -6.01
N ARG A 37 5.17 -24.99 -6.55
CA ARG A 37 4.78 -25.75 -7.76
C ARG A 37 3.49 -26.55 -7.56
N THR A 38 3.32 -27.17 -6.40
CA THR A 38 2.14 -27.99 -6.06
C THR A 38 0.95 -27.21 -5.51
N GLY A 39 1.14 -25.93 -5.15
CA GLY A 39 0.17 -25.06 -4.45
C GLY A 39 -1.05 -24.59 -5.26
N VAL A 40 -1.68 -25.49 -6.04
CA VAL A 40 -2.84 -25.21 -6.89
C VAL A 40 -4.04 -24.72 -6.07
N GLY A 41 -4.24 -23.40 -6.06
CA GLY A 41 -5.43 -22.75 -5.49
C GLY A 41 -5.24 -21.99 -4.17
N HIS A 42 -4.02 -21.88 -3.63
CA HIS A 42 -3.76 -21.24 -2.33
C HIS A 42 -2.82 -20.03 -2.42
N CYS A 43 -3.33 -18.91 -2.97
CA CYS A 43 -2.61 -17.63 -3.08
C CYS A 43 -2.00 -17.12 -1.76
N PHE A 44 -2.57 -17.49 -0.61
CA PHE A 44 -2.04 -17.18 0.72
C PHE A 44 -0.80 -17.99 1.07
N GLU A 45 -0.77 -19.28 0.75
CA GLU A 45 0.39 -20.15 0.97
C GLU A 45 1.52 -19.77 0.01
N ILE A 46 1.22 -19.55 -1.28
CA ILE A 46 2.24 -19.05 -2.23
C ILE A 46 2.80 -17.71 -1.73
N GLY A 47 1.96 -16.80 -1.23
CA GLY A 47 2.40 -15.53 -0.63
C GLY A 47 3.32 -15.70 0.59
N MET A 48 3.04 -16.68 1.45
CA MET A 48 3.87 -17.03 2.62
C MET A 48 5.23 -17.59 2.20
N LEU A 49 5.25 -18.54 1.26
CA LEU A 49 6.47 -19.20 0.77
C LEU A 49 7.38 -18.20 0.02
N LEU A 50 6.77 -17.37 -0.84
CA LEU A 50 7.46 -16.27 -1.53
C LEU A 50 8.00 -15.21 -0.55
N GLU A 51 7.31 -14.93 0.57
CA GLU A 51 7.87 -14.06 1.61
C GLU A 51 9.08 -14.69 2.29
N ARG A 52 9.00 -15.98 2.67
CA ARG A 52 10.12 -16.68 3.30
C ARG A 52 11.39 -16.62 2.43
N ILE A 53 11.30 -17.08 1.19
CA ILE A 53 12.40 -17.06 0.20
C ILE A 53 12.97 -15.64 0.01
N ARG A 54 12.11 -14.62 -0.01
CA ARG A 54 12.55 -13.22 -0.15
C ARG A 54 13.25 -12.67 1.09
N LYS A 55 12.76 -13.02 2.29
CA LYS A 55 13.25 -12.52 3.58
C LYS A 55 14.60 -13.13 3.93
N GLU A 56 14.72 -14.45 3.79
CA GLU A 56 15.97 -15.19 3.99
C GLU A 56 16.93 -15.10 2.79
N LYS A 57 16.46 -14.57 1.66
CA LYS A 57 17.22 -14.38 0.39
C LYS A 57 17.70 -15.67 -0.26
N LEU A 58 17.07 -16.81 0.04
CA LEU A 58 17.41 -18.14 -0.48
C LEU A 58 17.56 -18.20 -2.02
N TYR A 59 16.87 -17.30 -2.74
CA TYR A 59 17.04 -17.12 -4.20
C TYR A 59 18.50 -16.87 -4.65
N LEU A 60 19.39 -16.42 -3.75
CA LEU A 60 20.82 -16.26 -3.99
C LEU A 60 21.55 -17.61 -4.13
N LEU A 61 21.10 -18.67 -3.45
CA LEU A 61 21.68 -20.03 -3.53
C LEU A 61 21.52 -20.62 -4.95
N ARG A 62 20.44 -20.21 -5.63
CA ARG A 62 20.18 -20.51 -7.06
C ARG A 62 20.88 -19.53 -8.02
N GLY A 63 21.75 -18.63 -7.52
CA GLY A 63 22.52 -17.67 -8.32
C GLY A 63 21.75 -16.43 -8.82
N TYR A 64 20.47 -16.25 -8.47
CA TYR A 64 19.69 -15.14 -8.99
C TYR A 64 20.02 -13.82 -8.31
N LYS A 65 20.41 -12.81 -9.10
CA LYS A 65 20.77 -11.47 -8.62
C LYS A 65 19.58 -10.69 -8.02
N SER A 66 18.35 -11.12 -8.24
CA SER A 66 17.17 -10.54 -7.59
C SER A 66 16.04 -11.55 -7.41
N PHE A 67 15.22 -11.32 -6.37
CA PHE A 67 13.99 -12.06 -6.12
C PHE A 67 12.98 -12.00 -7.28
N GLN A 68 12.99 -10.93 -8.09
CA GLN A 68 12.14 -10.86 -9.28
C GLN A 68 12.56 -11.92 -10.29
N CYS A 69 13.82 -11.92 -10.71
CA CYS A 69 14.33 -12.85 -11.72
C CYS A 69 14.07 -14.31 -11.29
N TYR A 70 14.28 -14.60 -10.01
CA TYR A 70 13.95 -15.90 -9.42
C TYR A 70 12.46 -16.27 -9.59
N CYS A 71 11.52 -15.38 -9.28
CA CYS A 71 10.09 -15.67 -9.43
C CYS A 71 9.65 -15.86 -10.90
N GLU A 72 10.25 -15.08 -11.79
CA GLU A 72 9.94 -15.02 -13.22
C GLU A 72 10.45 -16.27 -13.95
N GLU A 73 11.68 -16.71 -13.64
CA GLU A 73 12.31 -17.91 -14.22
C GLU A 73 11.83 -19.22 -13.57
N MET A 74 11.70 -19.28 -12.23
CA MET A 74 11.39 -20.54 -11.52
C MET A 74 9.89 -20.88 -11.46
N PHE A 75 9.00 -19.88 -11.56
CA PHE A 75 7.56 -20.05 -11.39
C PHE A 75 6.69 -19.30 -12.42
N HIS A 76 7.29 -18.55 -13.33
CA HIS A 76 6.59 -17.65 -14.27
C HIS A 76 5.65 -16.64 -13.57
N ILE A 77 6.04 -16.21 -12.35
CA ILE A 77 5.31 -15.22 -11.55
C ILE A 77 5.92 -13.85 -11.82
N ASP A 78 5.15 -12.96 -12.46
CA ASP A 78 5.57 -11.58 -12.69
C ASP A 78 5.79 -10.81 -11.38
N ARG A 79 6.68 -9.81 -11.42
CA ARG A 79 7.02 -8.95 -10.26
C ARG A 79 5.80 -8.41 -9.52
N SER A 80 4.80 -7.91 -10.25
CA SER A 80 3.62 -7.26 -9.70
C SER A 80 2.62 -8.25 -9.12
N TYR A 81 2.57 -9.50 -9.61
CA TYR A 81 1.79 -10.57 -9.02
C TYR A 81 2.48 -11.19 -7.81
N GLY A 82 3.78 -11.52 -7.88
CA GLY A 82 4.53 -12.09 -6.76
C GLY A 82 4.53 -11.19 -5.51
N TYR A 83 4.74 -9.88 -5.69
CA TYR A 83 4.63 -8.92 -4.59
C TYR A 83 3.18 -8.76 -4.09
N ARG A 84 2.17 -8.93 -4.95
CA ARG A 84 0.75 -8.92 -4.54
C ARG A 84 0.39 -10.13 -3.69
N LEU A 85 0.93 -11.31 -4.00
CA LEU A 85 0.75 -12.53 -3.19
C LEU A 85 1.37 -12.37 -1.80
N ILE A 86 2.61 -11.88 -1.70
CA ILE A 86 3.27 -11.54 -0.42
C ILE A 86 2.41 -10.56 0.38
N THR A 87 1.96 -9.46 -0.23
CA THR A 87 1.09 -8.47 0.42
C THR A 87 -0.25 -9.07 0.87
N CYS A 88 -0.83 -10.00 0.10
CA CYS A 88 -2.05 -10.71 0.49
C CYS A 88 -1.83 -11.60 1.73
N TYR A 89 -0.71 -12.31 1.77
CA TYR A 89 -0.30 -13.08 2.95
C TYR A 89 -0.12 -12.17 4.18
N ARG A 90 0.64 -11.08 4.05
CA ARG A 90 0.94 -10.13 5.15
C ARG A 90 -0.30 -9.51 5.79
N VAL A 91 -1.25 -9.03 5.00
CA VAL A 91 -2.50 -8.48 5.55
C VAL A 91 -3.32 -9.59 6.20
N ARG A 92 -3.41 -10.77 5.57
CA ARG A 92 -4.25 -11.88 6.05
C ARG A 92 -3.69 -12.56 7.29
N SER A 93 -2.38 -12.55 7.55
CA SER A 93 -1.81 -13.09 8.78
C SER A 93 -2.08 -12.21 10.02
N LEU A 94 -2.21 -10.89 9.84
CA LEU A 94 -2.65 -9.97 10.89
C LEU A 94 -4.11 -10.18 11.32
N LEU A 95 -4.94 -10.74 10.44
CA LEU A 95 -6.37 -10.90 10.68
C LEU A 95 -6.71 -12.20 11.43
N PRO A 96 -7.83 -12.26 12.17
CA PRO A 96 -8.24 -13.44 12.94
C PRO A 96 -8.41 -14.71 12.09
N GLU A 97 -8.09 -15.87 12.69
CA GLU A 97 -8.06 -17.20 12.05
C GLU A 97 -9.35 -17.53 11.29
N ASP A 98 -10.52 -17.25 11.90
CA ASP A 98 -11.87 -17.48 11.34
C ASP A 98 -12.10 -16.79 9.99
N SER A 99 -11.42 -15.67 9.77
CA SER A 99 -11.58 -14.82 8.62
C SER A 99 -10.64 -15.24 7.49
N ARG A 100 -9.45 -15.78 7.82
CA ARG A 100 -8.31 -15.88 6.90
C ARG A 100 -8.70 -16.54 5.58
N THR A 101 -9.16 -17.78 5.63
CA THR A 101 -9.45 -18.60 4.43
C THR A 101 -10.50 -18.00 3.50
N LEU A 102 -11.44 -17.21 4.02
CA LEU A 102 -12.62 -16.72 3.30
C LEU A 102 -12.49 -15.28 2.74
N ILE A 103 -11.43 -14.54 3.09
CA ILE A 103 -11.24 -13.16 2.59
C ILE A 103 -10.79 -13.15 1.11
N PRO A 104 -11.54 -12.53 0.18
CA PRO A 104 -11.10 -12.34 -1.20
C PRO A 104 -10.11 -11.15 -1.34
N GLU A 105 -9.16 -11.26 -2.27
CA GLU A 105 -8.08 -10.28 -2.52
C GLU A 105 -8.57 -8.82 -2.66
N ARG A 106 -9.76 -8.61 -3.23
CA ARG A 106 -10.40 -7.29 -3.36
C ARG A 106 -10.63 -6.55 -2.02
N LEU A 107 -10.72 -7.26 -0.89
CA LEU A 107 -10.82 -6.68 0.45
C LEU A 107 -9.45 -6.48 1.12
N ILE A 108 -8.43 -7.20 0.67
CA ILE A 108 -7.05 -7.05 1.19
C ILE A 108 -6.41 -5.78 0.62
N ARG A 109 -6.67 -5.46 -0.65
CA ARG A 109 -6.03 -4.34 -1.36
C ARG A 109 -6.19 -2.95 -0.69
N PRO A 110 -7.34 -2.56 -0.10
CA PRO A 110 -7.46 -1.30 0.65
C PRO A 110 -6.64 -1.24 1.94
N LEU A 111 -6.41 -2.40 2.58
CA LEU A 111 -5.67 -2.53 3.84
C LEU A 111 -4.15 -2.60 3.64
N ALA A 112 -3.71 -3.01 2.45
CA ALA A 112 -2.30 -3.22 2.10
C ALA A 112 -1.39 -1.99 2.22
N SER A 113 -1.95 -0.77 2.31
CA SER A 113 -1.21 0.49 2.46
C SER A 113 -1.20 1.04 3.89
N LEU A 114 -1.65 0.26 4.88
CA LEU A 114 -1.90 0.72 6.25
C LEU A 114 -0.97 0.00 7.23
N PRO A 115 -0.60 0.62 8.37
CA PRO A 115 0.26 -0.03 9.35
C PRO A 115 -0.50 -1.15 10.10
N PRO A 116 0.21 -2.17 10.62
CA PRO A 116 -0.40 -3.43 11.08
C PRO A 116 -1.51 -3.27 12.14
N GLU A 117 -1.32 -2.37 13.09
CA GLU A 117 -2.28 -2.07 14.16
C GLU A 117 -3.54 -1.37 13.65
N ALA A 118 -3.42 -0.56 12.59
CA ALA A 118 -4.58 0.03 11.91
C ALA A 118 -5.36 -1.03 11.12
N VAL A 119 -4.68 -1.98 10.46
CA VAL A 119 -5.33 -3.08 9.72
C VAL A 119 -6.29 -3.87 10.61
N VAL A 120 -5.85 -4.28 11.80
CA VAL A 120 -6.68 -5.05 12.75
C VAL A 120 -7.87 -4.23 13.25
N LYS A 121 -7.64 -2.96 13.63
CA LYS A 121 -8.69 -2.06 14.12
C LYS A 121 -9.76 -1.79 13.06
N ILE A 122 -9.34 -1.47 11.83
CA ILE A 122 -10.23 -1.21 10.68
C ILE A 122 -11.03 -2.46 10.30
N TRP A 123 -10.41 -3.64 10.34
CA TRP A 123 -11.12 -4.90 10.08
C TRP A 123 -12.21 -5.16 11.12
N ASN A 124 -11.91 -4.98 12.41
CA ASN A 124 -12.88 -5.21 13.48
C ASN A 124 -14.05 -4.21 13.42
N ASN A 125 -13.78 -2.91 13.25
CA ASN A 125 -14.82 -1.90 13.00
C ASN A 125 -15.70 -2.26 11.79
N ALA A 126 -15.11 -2.79 10.72
CA ALA A 126 -15.85 -3.19 9.52
C ALA A 126 -16.68 -4.48 9.75
N ARG A 127 -16.20 -5.44 10.56
CA ARG A 127 -16.99 -6.60 11.02
C ARG A 127 -18.16 -6.16 11.89
N GLU A 128 -17.96 -5.25 12.83
CA GLU A 128 -19.03 -4.69 13.67
C GLU A 128 -20.11 -4.01 12.82
N ALA A 129 -19.71 -3.18 11.85
CA ALA A 129 -20.61 -2.58 10.87
C ALA A 129 -21.27 -3.60 9.90
N ALA A 130 -20.88 -4.88 9.97
CA ALA A 130 -21.42 -6.03 9.24
C ALA A 130 -22.00 -7.11 10.18
N ASN A 131 -22.39 -6.74 11.40
CA ASN A 131 -22.99 -7.63 12.42
C ASN A 131 -22.11 -8.86 12.77
N GLY A 132 -20.79 -8.67 12.82
CA GLY A 132 -19.79 -9.71 13.11
C GLY A 132 -19.34 -10.53 11.89
N GLY A 133 -20.06 -10.44 10.76
CA GLY A 133 -19.73 -11.14 9.52
C GLY A 133 -18.54 -10.56 8.75
N ILE A 134 -18.21 -11.16 7.61
CA ILE A 134 -17.18 -10.62 6.70
C ILE A 134 -17.70 -9.31 6.08
N PRO A 135 -16.98 -8.18 6.21
CA PRO A 135 -17.44 -6.90 5.67
C PRO A 135 -17.51 -6.91 4.15
N ASN A 136 -18.52 -6.24 3.60
CA ASN A 136 -18.56 -5.91 2.18
C ASN A 136 -17.54 -4.81 1.84
N ARG A 137 -17.18 -4.71 0.55
CA ARG A 137 -16.15 -3.78 0.08
C ARG A 137 -16.40 -2.32 0.51
N ARG A 138 -17.65 -1.85 0.46
CA ARG A 138 -18.03 -0.47 0.80
C ARG A 138 -17.95 -0.18 2.31
N GLN A 139 -18.26 -1.16 3.16
CA GLN A 139 -18.07 -1.04 4.61
C GLN A 139 -16.59 -0.90 4.95
N LEU A 140 -15.74 -1.72 4.33
CA LEU A 140 -14.30 -1.70 4.58
C LEU A 140 -13.63 -0.44 4.02
N GLU A 141 -13.93 -0.04 2.78
CA GLU A 141 -13.40 1.19 2.18
C GLU A 141 -13.81 2.43 2.99
N LYS A 142 -15.05 2.50 3.49
CA LYS A 142 -15.49 3.58 4.40
C LYS A 142 -14.61 3.67 5.67
N GLN A 143 -14.26 2.55 6.29
CA GLN A 143 -13.39 2.55 7.48
C GLN A 143 -11.92 2.89 7.15
N VAL A 144 -11.42 2.48 5.98
CA VAL A 144 -10.08 2.87 5.50
C VAL A 144 -10.01 4.38 5.24
N ASP A 145 -11.01 4.96 4.60
CA ASP A 145 -11.03 6.39 4.28
C ASP A 145 -11.28 7.26 5.53
N GLU A 146 -12.09 6.79 6.50
CA GLU A 146 -12.24 7.43 7.82
C GLU A 146 -10.99 7.35 8.70
N TYR A 147 -10.10 6.38 8.46
CA TYR A 147 -8.79 6.32 9.09
C TYR A 147 -7.80 7.27 8.39
N ARG A 148 -7.72 7.24 7.06
CA ARG A 148 -6.85 8.13 6.27
C ARG A 148 -7.15 9.60 6.49
N LYS A 149 -8.43 9.97 6.62
CA LYS A 149 -8.83 11.33 6.99
C LYS A 149 -8.26 11.72 8.34
N ARG A 150 -8.50 10.91 9.38
CA ARG A 150 -7.97 11.18 10.72
C ARG A 150 -6.45 11.33 10.75
N ILE A 151 -5.69 10.48 10.04
CA ILE A 151 -4.23 10.65 9.95
C ILE A 151 -3.86 12.00 9.30
N LEU A 152 -4.56 12.41 8.22
CA LEU A 152 -4.34 13.73 7.61
C LEU A 152 -4.75 14.87 8.55
N ASP A 153 -5.88 14.75 9.25
CA ASP A 153 -6.37 15.74 10.21
C ASP A 153 -5.39 15.88 11.39
N ASP A 154 -4.85 14.77 11.91
CA ASP A 154 -3.84 14.71 12.97
C ASP A 154 -2.49 15.31 12.49
N GLU A 155 -2.02 14.98 11.28
CA GLU A 155 -0.82 15.58 10.65
C GLU A 155 -0.97 17.10 10.46
N LEU A 156 -2.16 17.58 10.13
CA LEU A 156 -2.47 19.01 10.01
C LEU A 156 -2.47 19.68 11.39
N ILE A 157 -3.08 19.06 12.40
CA ILE A 157 -3.14 19.58 13.79
C ILE A 157 -1.74 19.61 14.43
N GLU A 158 -0.89 18.61 14.22
CA GLU A 158 0.51 18.64 14.70
C GLU A 158 1.28 19.82 14.09
N LYS A 159 1.09 20.05 12.79
CA LYS A 159 1.89 20.99 12.00
C LYS A 159 1.42 22.44 12.08
N PHE A 160 0.13 22.67 12.31
CA PHE A 160 -0.50 24.00 12.28
C PHE A 160 -1.28 24.35 13.56
N GLY A 161 -1.40 23.41 14.51
CA GLY A 161 -2.29 23.51 15.66
C GLY A 161 -3.76 23.27 15.28
N PRO A 162 -4.69 23.34 16.25
CA PRO A 162 -6.12 23.36 15.98
C PRO A 162 -6.50 24.68 15.30
N CYS A 163 -6.45 24.70 13.96
CA CYS A 163 -6.79 25.84 13.11
C CYS A 163 -8.05 25.57 12.28
N ASP A 164 -8.87 26.60 12.06
CA ASP A 164 -10.01 26.54 11.14
C ASP A 164 -9.58 26.55 9.65
N GLU A 165 -10.52 26.26 8.75
CA GLU A 165 -10.27 26.24 7.31
C GLU A 165 -9.74 27.58 6.78
N GLU A 166 -10.27 28.70 7.29
CA GLU A 166 -9.81 30.06 6.92
C GLU A 166 -8.35 30.27 7.29
N SER A 167 -7.94 29.87 8.49
CA SER A 167 -6.56 29.94 8.98
C SER A 167 -5.61 29.02 8.21
N PHE A 168 -6.03 27.77 7.96
CA PHE A 168 -5.25 26.80 7.18
C PHE A 168 -4.98 27.30 5.75
N PHE A 169 -6.03 27.67 5.01
CA PHE A 169 -5.86 28.16 3.64
C PHE A 169 -5.15 29.52 3.60
N SER A 170 -5.33 30.39 4.59
CA SER A 170 -4.56 31.63 4.71
C SER A 170 -3.05 31.37 4.84
N TYR A 171 -2.66 30.39 5.66
CA TYR A 171 -1.27 29.99 5.81
C TYR A 171 -0.70 29.39 4.52
N VAL A 172 -1.41 28.40 3.93
CA VAL A 172 -0.96 27.70 2.71
C VAL A 172 -0.80 28.65 1.53
N LEU A 173 -1.72 29.61 1.36
CA LEU A 173 -1.67 30.61 0.29
C LEU A 173 -0.83 31.85 0.64
N LYS A 174 -0.27 31.93 1.86
CA LYS A 174 0.53 33.05 2.39
C LYS A 174 -0.15 34.43 2.27
N ARG A 175 -1.47 34.46 2.40
CA ARG A 175 -2.31 35.68 2.38
C ARG A 175 -3.42 35.52 3.41
N LYS A 176 -3.88 36.60 4.04
CA LYS A 176 -5.13 36.51 4.80
C LYS A 176 -6.28 36.25 3.82
N LEU A 177 -7.06 35.21 4.07
CA LEU A 177 -8.42 35.09 3.57
C LEU A 177 -9.36 35.67 4.63
N ASP A 178 -10.28 36.51 4.21
CA ASP A 178 -11.58 36.62 4.88
C ASP A 178 -12.57 35.79 4.06
N THR A 179 -13.62 35.24 4.69
CA THR A 179 -14.77 34.63 4.01
C THR A 179 -15.51 35.58 3.04
N ARG A 180 -15.07 36.84 2.98
CA ARG A 180 -15.51 37.90 2.07
C ARG A 180 -14.56 38.16 0.89
N THR A 181 -13.64 37.23 0.60
CA THR A 181 -12.65 37.31 -0.50
C THR A 181 -13.31 37.75 -1.80
N THR A 182 -13.04 38.98 -2.25
CA THR A 182 -13.74 39.55 -3.40
C THR A 182 -13.25 38.97 -4.73
N VAL A 183 -14.09 39.04 -5.78
CA VAL A 183 -13.66 38.65 -7.13
C VAL A 183 -12.44 39.45 -7.60
N SER A 184 -12.33 40.74 -7.22
CA SER A 184 -11.14 41.55 -7.50
C SER A 184 -9.87 40.95 -6.88
N GLU A 185 -9.89 40.61 -5.59
CA GLU A 185 -8.75 39.96 -4.90
C GLU A 185 -8.39 38.62 -5.54
N LEU A 186 -9.40 37.84 -5.98
CA LEU A 186 -9.18 36.55 -6.66
C LEU A 186 -8.56 36.71 -8.06
N ILE A 187 -8.92 37.77 -8.76
CA ILE A 187 -8.37 38.15 -10.07
C ILE A 187 -6.93 38.68 -9.91
N GLU A 188 -6.67 39.56 -8.96
CA GLU A 188 -5.35 40.18 -8.74
C GLU A 188 -4.32 39.17 -8.19
N SER A 189 -4.73 38.26 -7.32
CA SER A 189 -3.86 37.23 -6.74
C SER A 189 -3.44 36.12 -7.72
N THR A 190 -4.13 35.97 -8.85
CA THR A 190 -3.88 34.87 -9.80
C THR A 190 -3.19 35.38 -11.08
N LYS A 191 -2.03 34.81 -11.41
CA LYS A 191 -1.17 35.29 -12.52
C LYS A 191 -1.41 34.63 -13.88
N SER A 192 -2.36 33.69 -13.99
CA SER A 192 -2.70 33.00 -15.24
C SER A 192 -4.17 32.59 -15.28
N ARG A 193 -4.67 32.22 -16.46
CA ARG A 193 -6.04 31.69 -16.63
C ARG A 193 -6.23 30.39 -15.87
N GLN A 194 -5.27 29.48 -15.95
CA GLN A 194 -5.34 28.19 -15.26
C GLN A 194 -5.32 28.33 -13.73
N ALA A 195 -4.53 29.27 -13.18
CA ALA A 195 -4.53 29.54 -11.74
C ALA A 195 -5.89 30.06 -11.26
N LEU A 196 -6.51 30.98 -12.00
CA LEU A 196 -7.85 31.50 -11.69
C LEU A 196 -8.93 30.41 -11.79
N ILE A 197 -8.89 29.56 -12.82
CA ILE A 197 -9.81 28.44 -12.99
C ILE A 197 -9.65 27.39 -11.87
N THR A 198 -8.43 27.11 -11.42
CA THR A 198 -8.18 26.20 -10.30
C THR A 198 -8.72 26.77 -8.99
N ALA A 199 -8.39 28.02 -8.65
CA ALA A 199 -8.88 28.65 -7.41
C ALA A 199 -10.42 28.75 -7.35
N VAL A 200 -11.09 29.10 -8.45
CA VAL A 200 -12.57 29.13 -8.53
C VAL A 200 -13.18 27.73 -8.35
N LYS A 201 -12.48 26.66 -8.77
CA LYS A 201 -12.92 25.27 -8.52
C LYS A 201 -12.73 24.83 -7.07
N GLU A 202 -11.67 25.29 -6.41
CA GLU A 202 -11.35 24.97 -5.01
C GLU A 202 -12.27 25.67 -4.01
N LEU A 203 -12.77 26.87 -4.34
CA LEU A 203 -13.76 27.59 -3.52
C LEU A 203 -15.18 26.97 -3.60
N LYS A 204 -15.51 26.28 -4.70
CA LYS A 204 -16.84 25.69 -4.92
C LYS A 204 -17.26 24.62 -3.89
N PRO A 205 -16.43 23.65 -3.46
CA PRO A 205 -16.79 22.70 -2.41
C PRO A 205 -16.87 23.34 -1.01
N LEU A 206 -16.22 24.49 -0.78
CA LEU A 206 -16.21 25.22 0.49
C LEU A 206 -17.50 26.05 0.72
N GLY A 207 -18.56 25.84 -0.08
CA GLY A 207 -19.83 26.56 0.04
C GLY A 207 -19.82 28.03 -0.39
N ILE A 208 -18.66 28.58 -0.79
CA ILE A 208 -18.49 29.98 -1.18
C ILE A 208 -19.22 30.24 -2.50
N ALA A 209 -20.31 31.00 -2.43
CA ALA A 209 -21.24 31.22 -3.53
C ALA A 209 -21.26 32.68 -3.99
N PHE A 210 -20.50 32.98 -5.03
CA PHE A 210 -20.47 34.28 -5.71
C PHE A 210 -21.86 34.77 -6.16
N VAL A 211 -22.12 36.07 -6.16
CA VAL A 211 -23.36 36.67 -6.71
C VAL A 211 -23.36 36.64 -8.26
N PRO A 212 -24.49 36.90 -8.95
CA PRO A 212 -24.55 36.86 -10.42
C PRO A 212 -23.53 37.78 -11.11
N GLU A 213 -23.32 38.97 -10.57
CA GLU A 213 -22.43 40.01 -11.08
C GLU A 213 -20.96 39.57 -10.98
N GLU A 214 -20.58 39.01 -9.85
CA GLU A 214 -19.26 38.40 -9.59
C GLU A 214 -18.95 37.24 -10.54
N LYS A 215 -19.95 36.41 -10.84
CA LYS A 215 -19.80 35.28 -11.79
C LYS A 215 -19.53 35.78 -13.22
N GLU A 216 -20.17 36.86 -13.65
CA GLU A 216 -19.93 37.43 -14.98
C GLU A 216 -18.59 38.19 -15.03
N GLN A 217 -18.17 38.86 -13.95
CA GLN A 217 -16.82 39.43 -13.83
C GLN A 217 -15.72 38.36 -13.98
N LEU A 218 -15.84 37.24 -13.26
CA LEU A 218 -14.93 36.10 -13.39
C LEU A 218 -14.91 35.53 -14.82
N ARG A 219 -16.08 35.45 -15.47
CA ARG A 219 -16.20 34.98 -16.86
C ARG A 219 -15.47 35.90 -17.84
N ILE A 220 -15.66 37.21 -17.73
CA ILE A 220 -15.04 38.21 -18.60
C ILE A 220 -13.50 38.16 -18.47
N GLU A 221 -12.96 38.13 -17.25
CA GLU A 221 -11.50 38.06 -17.04
C GLU A 221 -10.91 36.70 -17.49
N ILE A 222 -11.62 35.58 -17.31
CA ILE A 222 -11.18 34.27 -17.84
C ILE A 222 -11.13 34.29 -19.37
N LEU A 223 -12.09 34.92 -20.06
CA LEU A 223 -12.09 35.06 -21.51
C LEU A 223 -10.96 35.97 -22.00
N ARG A 224 -10.78 37.14 -21.36
CA ARG A 224 -9.69 38.08 -21.64
C ARG A 224 -8.30 37.43 -21.48
N ARG A 225 -8.10 36.63 -20.43
CA ARG A 225 -6.85 35.87 -20.24
C ARG A 225 -6.67 34.75 -21.27
N GLN A 226 -7.75 34.19 -21.80
CA GLN A 226 -7.68 33.22 -22.90
C GLN A 226 -7.24 33.87 -24.20
N GLU A 227 -7.77 35.06 -24.49
CA GLU A 227 -7.38 35.87 -25.65
C GLU A 227 -5.88 36.23 -25.58
N GLN A 228 -5.41 36.73 -24.44
CA GLN A 228 -3.99 37.00 -24.18
C GLN A 228 -3.08 35.75 -24.09
N GLU A 229 -3.65 34.55 -23.97
CA GLU A 229 -2.91 33.28 -24.09
C GLU A 229 -2.81 32.87 -25.57
N LEU A 230 -3.82 33.16 -26.38
CA LEU A 230 -3.83 32.92 -27.83
C LEU A 230 -2.98 33.93 -28.61
N GLU A 231 -3.04 35.21 -28.26
CA GLU A 231 -2.21 36.28 -28.88
C GLU A 231 -0.70 36.03 -28.76
N LYS A 232 -0.26 35.21 -27.79
CA LYS A 232 1.16 34.85 -27.57
C LYS A 232 1.59 33.58 -28.31
N LEU A 233 0.71 33.00 -29.12
CA LEU A 233 0.94 31.80 -29.93
C LEU A 233 0.98 32.11 -31.44
N TRP A 234 0.98 33.39 -31.81
CA TRP A 234 1.08 33.91 -33.18
C TRP A 234 2.20 34.96 -33.27
#